data_AF-A0A958LNQ2-F1
#
_entry.id   AF-A0A958LNQ2-F1
#
_cell.length_a   1.000
_cell.length_b   1.000
_cell.length_c   1.000
_cell.angle_alpha   90.00
_cell.angle_beta   90.00
_cell.angle_gamma   90.00
#
_symmetry.space_group_name_H-M   'P 1'
#
loop_
_entity.id
_entity.type
_entity.pdbx_description
1 polymer ?
#
loop_
_entity_poly.entity_id
_entity_poly.type
_entity_poly.pdbx_seq_one_letter_code
_entity_poly.pdbx_strand_id
1 'polypeptide(L)'
;MTRLFLAIALFVSSFSAFASLDQDEVIKGLSGRYILEIDSDTALHFLIRSNGNVQVLNQNDEFEYTKGDISLMNSDSDWGMSGLPVAHLVFGEGSDEEARDFHILMTVQQDWGDDAKDEIAVIAVFETFNDGPNGYSSADTASYKVKKYNKKTKKYDTLN
;
A
#
# COMPACT_ATOMS: atom_id res chain seq x y z
N MET A 1 -18.62 -39.01 30.35
CA MET A 1 -19.01 -37.66 29.87
C MET A 1 -17.81 -36.71 29.73
N THR A 2 -16.81 -36.77 30.62
CA THR A 2 -15.59 -35.94 30.58
C THR A 2 -14.74 -36.08 29.31
N ARG A 3 -14.63 -37.28 28.73
CA ARG A 3 -13.84 -37.50 27.50
C ARG A 3 -14.47 -36.89 26.24
N LEU A 4 -15.80 -36.81 26.18
CA LEU A 4 -16.53 -36.21 25.06
C LEU A 4 -16.40 -34.68 25.06
N PHE A 5 -16.45 -34.08 26.26
CA PHE A 5 -16.20 -32.65 26.45
C PHE A 5 -14.78 -32.24 26.05
N LEU A 6 -13.78 -33.08 26.36
CA LEU A 6 -12.39 -32.83 25.99
C LEU A 6 -12.16 -32.90 24.47
N ALA A 7 -12.82 -33.85 23.79
CA ALA A 7 -12.76 -33.97 22.34
C ALA A 7 -13.42 -32.78 21.62
N ILE A 8 -14.52 -32.25 22.15
CA ILE A 8 -15.18 -31.04 21.62
C ILE A 8 -14.31 -29.80 21.86
N ALA A 9 -13.68 -29.67 23.04
CA ALA A 9 -12.78 -28.55 23.32
C ALA A 9 -11.54 -28.53 22.40
N LEU A 10 -10.95 -29.70 22.10
CA LEU A 10 -9.84 -29.85 21.15
C LEU A 10 -10.24 -29.55 19.70
N PHE A 11 -11.49 -29.83 19.32
CA PHE A 11 -12.02 -29.50 18.00
C PHE A 11 -12.28 -28.00 17.83
N VAL A 12 -12.67 -27.30 18.91
CA VAL A 12 -12.89 -25.84 18.87
C VAL A 12 -11.56 -25.08 18.92
N SER A 13 -10.53 -25.61 19.59
CA SER A 13 -9.20 -24.98 19.67
C SER A 13 -8.31 -25.20 18.44
N SER A 14 -8.74 -26.02 17.47
CA SER A 14 -8.01 -26.25 16.21
C SER A 14 -8.43 -25.29 15.09
N PHE A 15 -9.46 -24.47 15.31
CA PHE A 15 -9.80 -23.33 14.46
C PHE A 15 -9.08 -22.08 14.95
N SER A 16 -7.74 -22.12 15.01
CA SER A 16 -6.94 -20.91 14.97
C SER A 16 -7.08 -20.36 13.56
N ALA A 17 -8.16 -19.60 13.32
CA ALA A 17 -8.35 -18.91 12.06
C ALA A 17 -7.13 -18.00 11.87
N PHE A 18 -6.29 -18.33 10.89
CA PHE A 18 -5.43 -17.36 10.25
C PHE A 18 -6.39 -16.33 9.65
N ALA A 19 -6.74 -15.28 10.40
CA ALA A 19 -7.52 -14.19 9.84
C ALA A 19 -6.58 -13.46 8.90
N SER A 20 -6.71 -13.72 7.60
CA SER A 20 -6.11 -12.87 6.60
C SER A 20 -6.77 -11.50 6.73
N LEU A 21 -5.97 -10.43 6.83
CA LEU A 21 -6.47 -9.07 6.75
C LEU A 21 -7.39 -8.93 5.54
N ASP A 22 -8.59 -8.40 5.77
CA ASP A 22 -9.50 -8.09 4.66
C ASP A 22 -9.06 -6.80 3.95
N GLN A 23 -9.52 -6.61 2.72
CA GLN A 23 -9.29 -5.46 1.86
C GLN A 23 -9.52 -4.13 2.61
N ASP A 24 -10.62 -4.05 3.35
CA ASP A 24 -11.00 -2.86 4.13
C ASP A 24 -10.05 -2.59 5.30
N GLU A 25 -9.49 -3.63 5.91
CA GLU A 25 -8.54 -3.50 7.01
C GLU A 25 -7.19 -3.00 6.50
N VAL A 26 -6.74 -3.50 5.34
CA VAL A 26 -5.54 -2.99 4.66
C VAL A 26 -5.71 -1.53 4.27
N ILE A 27 -6.84 -1.14 3.66
CA ILE A 27 -7.11 0.27 3.32
C ILE A 27 -7.09 1.17 4.56
N LYS A 28 -7.70 0.71 5.67
CA LYS A 28 -7.68 1.46 6.93
C LYS A 28 -6.28 1.61 7.49
N GLY A 29 -5.47 0.54 7.50
CA GLY A 29 -4.08 0.57 7.94
C GLY A 29 -3.21 1.51 7.09
N LEU A 30 -3.41 1.48 5.77
CA LEU A 30 -2.74 2.37 4.82
C LEU A 30 -3.26 3.81 4.84
N SER A 31 -4.36 4.13 5.53
CA SER A 31 -4.83 5.51 5.57
C SER A 31 -3.81 6.46 6.23
N GLY A 32 -3.63 7.64 5.64
CA GLY A 32 -2.63 8.60 6.11
C GLY A 32 -2.10 9.54 5.02
N ARG A 33 -1.25 10.48 5.45
CA ARG A 33 -0.50 11.37 4.56
C ARG A 33 0.88 10.77 4.30
N TYR A 34 1.34 10.86 3.06
CA TYR A 34 2.57 10.26 2.59
C TYR A 34 3.36 11.21 1.70
N ILE A 35 4.65 10.94 1.61
CA ILE A 35 5.57 11.56 0.65
C ILE A 35 6.29 10.45 -0.10
N LEU A 36 6.28 10.50 -1.42
CA LEU A 36 7.20 9.76 -2.28
C LEU A 36 8.35 10.70 -2.66
N GLU A 37 9.55 10.44 -2.18
CA GLU A 37 10.77 11.15 -2.58
C GLU A 37 11.29 10.56 -3.90
N ILE A 38 11.31 11.39 -4.95
CA ILE A 38 11.77 11.02 -6.30
C ILE A 38 13.26 11.33 -6.43
N ASP A 39 13.67 12.52 -5.99
CA ASP A 39 15.07 12.94 -5.91
C ASP A 39 15.27 13.91 -4.72
N SER A 40 16.39 14.65 -4.67
CA SER A 40 16.67 15.61 -3.57
C SER A 40 15.71 16.79 -3.49
N ASP A 41 15.08 17.15 -4.60
CA ASP A 41 14.31 18.39 -4.78
C ASP A 41 12.86 18.13 -5.22
N THR A 42 12.55 16.90 -5.64
CA THR A 42 11.26 16.47 -6.18
C THR A 42 10.60 15.44 -5.26
N ALA A 43 9.39 15.75 -4.80
CA ALA A 43 8.60 14.88 -3.95
C ALA A 43 7.11 14.95 -4.29
N LEU A 44 6.45 13.79 -4.34
CA LEU A 44 5.01 13.67 -4.52
C LEU A 44 4.33 13.51 -3.16
N HIS A 45 3.47 14.46 -2.81
CA HIS A 45 2.66 14.41 -1.60
C HIS A 45 1.30 13.79 -1.90
N PHE A 46 0.87 12.81 -1.09
CA PHE A 46 -0.41 12.16 -1.31
C PHE A 46 -1.10 11.74 -0.01
N LEU A 47 -2.43 11.62 -0.07
CA LEU A 47 -3.30 11.25 1.04
C LEU A 47 -4.14 10.04 0.64
N ILE A 48 -3.99 8.95 1.40
CA ILE A 48 -4.87 7.79 1.34
C ILE A 48 -5.96 7.97 2.39
N ARG A 49 -7.21 8.07 1.94
CA ARG A 49 -8.39 8.14 2.80
C ARG A 49 -8.77 6.73 3.27
N SER A 50 -9.43 6.64 4.41
CA SER A 50 -9.90 5.37 4.98
C SER A 50 -10.95 4.62 4.13
N ASN A 51 -11.46 5.26 3.07
CA ASN A 51 -12.37 4.66 2.10
C ASN A 51 -11.66 4.22 0.80
N GLY A 52 -10.32 4.25 0.76
CA GLY A 52 -9.51 3.85 -0.39
C GLY A 52 -9.27 4.95 -1.41
N ASN A 53 -9.89 6.13 -1.27
CA ASN A 53 -9.62 7.24 -2.19
C ASN A 53 -8.22 7.81 -1.96
N VAL A 54 -7.46 7.94 -3.04
CA VAL A 54 -6.12 8.54 -3.06
C VAL A 54 -6.19 9.92 -3.68
N GLN A 55 -5.55 10.89 -3.02
CA GLN A 55 -5.51 12.29 -3.43
C GLN A 55 -4.07 12.75 -3.51
N VAL A 56 -3.68 13.36 -4.63
CA VAL A 56 -2.42 14.09 -4.72
C VAL A 56 -2.59 15.47 -4.08
N LEU A 57 -1.57 15.93 -3.37
CA LEU A 57 -1.55 17.20 -2.66
C LEU A 57 -0.48 18.09 -3.29
N ASN A 58 -0.80 19.38 -3.46
CA ASN A 58 0.18 20.39 -3.83
C ASN A 58 1.10 20.71 -2.64
N GLN A 59 2.10 21.59 -2.86
CA GLN A 59 3.07 22.00 -1.83
C GLN A 59 2.44 22.67 -0.59
N ASN A 60 1.18 23.11 -0.66
CA ASN A 60 0.43 23.72 0.43
C ASN A 60 -0.55 22.73 1.12
N ASP A 61 -0.42 21.42 0.88
CA ASP A 61 -1.38 20.38 1.30
C ASP A 61 -2.80 20.56 0.69
N GLU A 62 -2.96 21.35 -0.37
CA GLU A 62 -4.24 21.52 -1.05
C GLU A 62 -4.41 20.45 -2.14
N PHE A 63 -5.65 20.12 -2.47
CA PHE A 63 -5.96 19.05 -3.43
C PHE A 63 -5.52 19.43 -4.84
N GLU A 64 -4.64 18.61 -5.42
CA GLU A 64 -4.25 18.69 -6.82
C GLU A 64 -4.79 17.45 -7.55
N TYR A 65 -5.43 17.69 -8.69
CA TYR A 65 -6.39 16.78 -9.30
C TYR A 65 -5.71 15.58 -9.97
N THR A 66 -5.38 14.55 -9.20
CA THR A 66 -5.01 13.22 -9.72
C THR A 66 -5.65 12.12 -8.89
N LYS A 67 -6.27 11.15 -9.58
CA LYS A 67 -6.89 9.97 -9.00
C LYS A 67 -5.82 8.87 -8.92
N GLY A 68 -5.40 8.52 -7.72
CA GLY A 68 -4.68 7.25 -7.52
C GLY A 68 -5.72 6.13 -7.42
N ASP A 69 -5.53 5.07 -8.20
CA ASP A 69 -6.29 3.84 -8.04
C ASP A 69 -5.59 2.95 -7.01
N ILE A 70 -6.37 2.28 -6.15
CA ILE A 70 -5.90 1.17 -5.31
C ILE A 70 -6.54 -0.09 -5.88
N SER A 71 -5.74 -0.95 -6.48
CA SER A 71 -6.14 -2.33 -6.75
C SER A 71 -5.69 -3.19 -5.59
N LEU A 72 -6.59 -4.04 -5.08
CA LEU A 72 -6.30 -5.05 -4.08
C LEU A 72 -6.50 -6.40 -4.74
N MET A 73 -5.40 -7.12 -4.97
CA MET A 73 -5.44 -8.46 -5.54
C MET A 73 -5.72 -9.45 -4.40
N ASN A 74 -6.94 -10.00 -4.38
CA ASN A 74 -7.29 -11.16 -3.56
C ASN A 74 -7.64 -12.31 -4.51
N SER A 75 -6.96 -13.45 -4.39
CA SER A 75 -7.18 -14.59 -5.28
C SER A 75 -8.30 -15.49 -4.73
N ASP A 76 -9.49 -15.37 -5.30
CA ASP A 76 -10.55 -16.40 -5.19
C ASP A 76 -10.42 -17.51 -6.26
N SER A 77 -9.28 -17.57 -6.96
CA SER A 77 -9.03 -18.52 -8.07
C SER A 77 -8.15 -19.71 -7.67
N ASP A 78 -8.36 -20.85 -8.34
CA ASP A 78 -7.66 -22.16 -8.23
C ASP A 78 -6.12 -22.13 -8.38
N TRP A 79 -5.50 -20.96 -8.52
CA TRP A 79 -4.05 -20.79 -8.69
C TRP A 79 -3.29 -20.68 -7.36
N GLY A 80 -3.98 -20.78 -6.23
CA GLY A 80 -3.35 -21.01 -4.91
C GLY A 80 -2.54 -19.85 -4.34
N MET A 81 -2.65 -18.64 -4.89
CA MET A 81 -1.94 -17.46 -4.39
C MET A 81 -2.76 -16.77 -3.29
N SER A 82 -2.90 -17.42 -2.13
CA SER A 82 -3.40 -16.80 -0.90
C SER A 82 -2.31 -15.86 -0.33
N GLY A 83 -2.18 -14.67 -0.92
CA GLY A 83 -1.20 -13.66 -0.52
C GLY A 83 -1.80 -12.60 0.42
N LEU A 84 -0.94 -11.86 1.12
CA LEU A 84 -1.37 -10.64 1.82
C LEU A 84 -1.95 -9.65 0.82
N PRO A 85 -3.06 -8.94 1.13
CA PRO A 85 -3.58 -7.94 0.22
C PRO A 85 -2.53 -6.84 0.01
N VAL A 86 -2.25 -6.56 -1.27
CA VAL A 86 -1.29 -5.52 -1.69
C VAL A 86 -2.07 -4.39 -2.32
N ALA A 87 -1.90 -3.18 -1.81
CA ALA A 87 -2.37 -1.97 -2.45
C ALA A 87 -1.36 -1.56 -3.53
N HIS A 88 -1.83 -1.47 -4.77
CA HIS A 88 -1.08 -0.88 -5.87
C HIS A 88 -1.55 0.54 -6.11
N LEU A 89 -0.69 1.52 -5.83
CA LEU A 89 -0.90 2.93 -6.17
C LEU A 89 -0.22 3.25 -7.49
N VAL A 90 -0.89 4.00 -8.35
CA VAL A 90 -0.34 4.53 -9.59
C VAL A 90 -0.57 6.03 -9.66
N PHE A 91 0.51 6.78 -9.89
CA PHE A 91 0.47 8.23 -10.12
C PHE A 91 1.06 8.51 -11.50
N GLY A 92 0.20 8.87 -12.44
CA GLY A 92 0.59 9.24 -13.79
C GLY A 92 0.70 10.75 -13.95
N GLU A 93 1.74 11.18 -14.66
CA GLU A 93 1.88 12.52 -15.21
C GLU A 93 2.34 12.43 -16.66
N GLY A 94 2.00 13.42 -17.48
CA GLY A 94 2.43 13.40 -18.88
C GLY A 94 1.67 14.35 -19.80
N SER A 95 2.07 14.31 -21.06
CA SER A 95 1.48 14.99 -22.21
C SER A 95 1.15 13.97 -23.31
N ASP A 96 0.82 14.47 -24.50
CA ASP A 96 0.69 13.68 -25.72
C ASP A 96 2.04 13.17 -26.27
N GLU A 97 3.17 13.71 -25.80
CA GLU A 97 4.51 13.34 -26.24
C GLU A 97 5.20 12.40 -25.24
N GLU A 98 5.05 12.63 -23.93
CA GLU A 98 5.74 11.88 -22.89
C GLU A 98 4.80 11.52 -21.74
N ALA A 99 4.93 10.32 -21.17
CA ALA A 99 4.16 9.89 -20.01
C ALA A 99 5.05 9.17 -19.00
N ARG A 100 4.84 9.47 -17.72
CA ARG A 100 5.55 8.89 -16.58
C ARG A 100 4.54 8.39 -15.56
N ASP A 101 4.69 7.13 -15.14
CA ASP A 101 3.85 6.53 -14.10
C ASP A 101 4.72 6.07 -12.93
N PHE A 102 4.44 6.57 -11.73
CA PHE A 102 5.00 6.07 -10.49
C PHE A 102 4.09 4.98 -9.91
N HIS A 103 4.66 3.81 -9.67
CA HIS A 103 3.99 2.68 -9.07
C HIS A 103 4.53 2.44 -7.66
N ILE A 104 3.62 2.36 -6.68
CA ILE A 104 3.95 2.02 -5.30
C ILE A 104 3.13 0.79 -4.90
N LEU A 105 3.81 -0.30 -4.53
CA LEU A 105 3.19 -1.50 -3.97
C LEU A 105 3.38 -1.49 -2.46
N MET A 106 2.29 -1.50 -1.70
CA MET A 106 2.33 -1.47 -0.23
C MET A 106 1.38 -2.51 0.37
N THR A 107 1.72 -3.00 1.56
CA THR A 107 0.84 -3.87 2.34
C THR A 107 0.88 -3.49 3.81
N VAL A 108 -0.05 -4.05 4.58
CA VAL A 108 -0.09 -3.94 6.03
C VAL A 108 0.19 -5.31 6.60
N GLN A 109 1.19 -5.38 7.48
CA GLN A 109 1.49 -6.58 8.24
C GLN A 109 0.81 -6.46 9.60
N GLN A 110 -0.06 -7.42 9.89
CA GLN A 110 -0.64 -7.59 11.23
C GLN A 110 0.35 -8.39 12.07
N ASP A 111 0.90 -7.75 13.10
CA ASP A 111 1.61 -8.48 14.16
C ASP A 111 0.57 -9.01 15.17
N TRP A 112 0.74 -10.23 15.67
CA TRP A 112 -0.25 -10.91 16.53
C TRP A 112 0.11 -10.86 18.02
N GLY A 113 0.83 -9.82 18.46
CA GLY A 113 1.24 -9.61 19.86
C GLY A 113 0.37 -8.60 20.64
N ASP A 114 0.47 -8.61 21.97
CA ASP A 114 -0.24 -7.64 22.85
C ASP A 114 0.15 -6.17 22.59
N ASP A 115 1.26 -5.92 21.90
CA ASP A 115 1.75 -4.60 21.45
C ASP A 115 1.63 -4.40 19.92
N ALA A 116 0.81 -5.21 19.24
CA ALA A 116 0.62 -5.19 17.80
C ALA A 116 0.35 -3.78 17.28
N LYS A 117 1.29 -3.27 16.47
CA LYS A 117 1.07 -2.12 15.62
C LYS A 117 1.05 -2.64 14.20
N ASP A 118 0.01 -2.27 13.46
CA ASP A 118 -0.03 -2.48 12.03
C ASP A 118 1.22 -1.83 11.41
N GLU A 119 2.13 -2.65 10.89
CA GLU A 119 3.35 -2.19 10.22
C GLU A 119 3.05 -2.08 8.73
N ILE A 120 3.40 -0.94 8.14
CA ILE A 120 3.25 -0.74 6.70
C ILE A 120 4.57 -1.11 6.05
N ALA A 121 4.51 -2.08 5.15
CA ALA A 121 5.66 -2.51 4.36
C ALA A 121 5.52 -1.98 2.93
N VAL A 122 6.58 -1.37 2.42
CA VAL A 122 6.68 -0.98 1.00
C VAL A 122 7.32 -2.13 0.25
N ILE A 123 6.55 -2.80 -0.60
CA ILE A 123 7.00 -3.99 -1.34
C ILE A 123 7.88 -3.56 -2.52
N ALA A 124 7.46 -2.54 -3.26
CA ALA A 124 8.19 -2.03 -4.40
C ALA A 124 7.81 -0.59 -4.70
N VAL A 125 8.77 0.16 -5.23
CA VAL A 125 8.53 1.45 -5.87
C VAL A 125 9.30 1.48 -7.18
N PHE A 126 8.62 1.83 -8.26
CA PHE A 126 9.23 1.93 -9.57
C PHE A 126 8.50 2.95 -10.43
N GLU A 127 9.24 3.52 -11.36
CA GLU A 127 8.75 4.46 -12.36
C GLU A 127 8.75 3.75 -13.71
N THR A 128 7.72 4.00 -14.51
CA THR A 128 7.75 3.74 -15.94
C THR A 128 7.74 5.06 -16.70
N PHE A 129 8.53 5.14 -17.76
CA PHE A 129 8.62 6.31 -18.63
C PHE A 129 8.39 5.87 -20.07
N ASN A 130 7.57 6.64 -20.80
CA ASN A 130 7.21 6.41 -22.18
C ASN A 130 7.37 7.70 -22.98
N ASP A 131 8.17 7.66 -24.04
CA ASP A 131 8.36 8.71 -25.03
C ASP A 131 7.71 8.25 -26.33
N GLY A 132 6.55 8.84 -26.63
CA GLY A 132 5.70 8.50 -27.77
C GLY A 132 6.36 8.79 -29.12
N PRO A 133 6.84 10.02 -29.38
CA PRO A 133 7.48 10.39 -30.64
C PRO A 133 8.69 9.53 -31.01
N ASN A 134 9.49 9.13 -30.03
CA ASN A 134 10.69 8.32 -30.27
C ASN A 134 10.46 6.81 -30.09
N GLY A 135 9.27 6.39 -29.64
CA GLY A 135 8.92 4.98 -29.42
C GLY A 135 9.80 4.31 -28.34
N TYR A 136 10.21 5.07 -27.33
CA TYR A 136 11.08 4.61 -26.26
C TYR A 136 10.28 4.40 -24.97
N SER A 137 10.53 3.28 -24.29
CA SER A 137 9.94 2.98 -22.99
C SER A 137 10.99 2.42 -22.04
N SER A 138 10.95 2.81 -20.77
CA SER A 138 11.83 2.30 -19.73
C SER A 138 11.11 2.13 -18.40
N ALA A 139 11.67 1.29 -17.54
CA ALA A 139 11.28 1.17 -16.14
C ALA A 139 12.51 1.34 -15.25
N ASP A 140 12.39 2.14 -14.20
CA ASP A 140 13.47 2.40 -13.24
C ASP A 140 12.97 2.19 -11.81
N THR A 141 13.86 1.73 -10.95
CA THR A 141 13.59 1.50 -9.52
C THR A 141 14.49 2.38 -8.65
N ALA A 142 15.08 3.44 -9.20
CA ALA A 142 16.09 4.26 -8.54
C ALA A 142 15.58 4.86 -7.22
N SER A 143 16.27 4.56 -6.10
CA SER A 143 16.28 5.22 -4.78
C SER A 143 15.00 5.89 -4.23
N TYR A 144 13.82 5.51 -4.70
CA TYR A 144 12.56 6.08 -4.24
C TYR A 144 12.34 5.74 -2.77
N LYS A 145 11.93 6.74 -1.98
CA LYS A 145 11.62 6.55 -0.56
C LYS A 145 10.21 6.99 -0.28
N VAL A 146 9.42 6.09 0.32
CA VAL A 146 8.09 6.43 0.81
C VAL A 146 8.20 6.78 2.28
N LYS A 147 7.61 7.91 2.67
CA LYS A 147 7.52 8.34 4.07
C LYS A 147 6.07 8.51 4.47
N LYS A 148 5.72 8.13 5.70
CA LYS A 148 4.39 8.33 6.28
C LYS A 148 4.42 9.41 7.36
N TYR A 149 3.42 10.29 7.35
CA TYR A 149 3.26 11.28 8.42
C TYR A 149 2.81 10.63 9.73
N ASN A 150 3.62 10.79 10.77
CA ASN A 150 3.32 10.35 12.12
C ASN A 150 2.72 11.51 12.93
N LYS A 151 1.42 11.39 13.25
CA LYS A 151 0.66 12.41 13.98
C LYS A 151 1.21 12.68 15.39
N LYS A 152 1.82 11.68 16.03
CA LYS A 152 2.34 11.82 17.41
C LYS A 152 3.63 12.63 17.43
N THR A 153 4.57 12.32 16.52
CA THR A 153 5.87 13.00 16.42
C THR A 153 5.82 14.26 15.56
N LYS A 154 4.75 14.44 14.77
CA LYS A 154 4.57 15.48 13.76
C LYS A 154 5.67 15.49 12.69
N LYS A 155 6.21 14.32 12.37
CA LYS A 155 7.29 14.13 11.39
C LYS A 155 6.90 13.08 10.36
N TYR A 156 7.58 13.09 9.22
CA TYR A 156 7.52 12.03 8.24
C TYR A 156 8.58 10.98 8.57
N ASP A 157 8.15 9.74 8.79
CA ASP A 157 9.02 8.61 9.07
C ASP A 157 9.15 7.77 7.78
N THR A 158 10.38 7.41 7.41
CA THR A 158 10.64 6.55 6.25
C THR A 158 10.07 5.16 6.48
N LEU A 159 9.31 4.66 5.51
CA LEU A 159 8.84 3.28 5.48
C LEU A 159 9.91 2.40 4.85
N ASN A 160 10.05 1.18 5.37
CA ASN A 160 10.97 0.18 4.85
C ASN A 160 10.25 -0.84 3.97
#